data_AF-A0A3S2ASU0-F1
#
_entry.id   AF-A0A3S2ASU0-F1
#
_cell.length_a   1.000
_cell.length_b   1.000
_cell.length_c   1.000
_cell.angle_alpha   90.00
_cell.angle_beta   90.00
_cell.angle_gamma   90.00
#
_symmetry.space_group_name_H-M   'P 1'
#
loop_
_entity.id
_entity.type
_entity.pdbx_description
1 polymer ?
#
loop_
_entity_poly.entity_id
_entity_poly.type
_entity_poly.pdbx_seq_one_letter_code
_entity_poly.pdbx_strand_id
1 'polypeptide(L)'
;MLAQSVGGGGGNGGLSVTTSLSLGENGNQISASVGGVGGGGGAGGDVLVTRHGATITGGDQAVGLFAQSIGGSGGNGGMSISGVIAGTDAKTLSASVGGFGGVGSNAGKATIDNTGAVSTYGVEAHAIQAQSVGGGGGNGGMAVSAAIGSLGTGTNLNVGVSVGGFGGDSGYGGDVVVTNHGLLQTGLLATGQTVTNGDGAYGIFAQSIGGGGGSGGNAITGVLGLSGNNPGTQANVSVAVGGSGGNGNKGGTVTIEQHGGIETSGMGAFGILAQSIGGGGGTGGRSNSISLQLGAKCTLAKVCEPAGGKPNWNLQATVGGAGGTANDCNTVNVSNYDFISTHGDKSSG
;
A
#
# COMPACT_ATOMS: atom_id res chain seq x y z
N MET A 1 3.22 -10.96 29.78
CA MET A 1 1.82 -10.44 29.67
C MET A 1 1.67 -9.81 28.30
N LEU A 2 0.61 -10.17 27.58
CA LEU A 2 0.34 -9.68 26.22
C LEU A 2 -1.00 -8.94 26.23
N ALA A 3 -1.03 -7.71 25.74
CA ALA A 3 -2.25 -7.02 25.35
C ALA A 3 -2.09 -6.49 23.93
N GLN A 4 -3.08 -6.72 23.08
CA GLN A 4 -3.06 -6.26 21.70
C GLN A 4 -4.43 -5.81 21.22
N SER A 5 -4.45 -4.83 20.34
CA SER A 5 -5.62 -4.42 19.58
C SER A 5 -5.24 -4.29 18.11
N VAL A 6 -5.96 -5.02 17.25
CA VAL A 6 -5.66 -5.07 15.83
C VAL A 6 -6.92 -4.74 15.05
N GLY A 7 -6.85 -3.69 14.25
CA GLY A 7 -7.90 -3.31 13.32
C GLY A 7 -8.05 -4.31 12.17
N GLY A 8 -9.29 -4.61 11.79
CA GLY A 8 -9.56 -5.49 10.64
C GLY A 8 -9.11 -4.88 9.32
N GLY A 9 -8.71 -5.70 8.35
CA GLY A 9 -8.38 -5.22 7.00
C GLY A 9 -9.62 -4.79 6.19
N GLY A 10 -9.42 -3.92 5.22
CA GLY A 10 -10.44 -3.50 4.26
C GLY A 10 -10.74 -4.55 3.19
N GLY A 11 -11.98 -4.55 2.68
CA GLY A 11 -12.41 -5.46 1.61
C GLY A 11 -11.94 -5.03 0.22
N ASN A 12 -11.83 -5.98 -0.71
CA ASN A 12 -11.50 -5.66 -2.10
C ASN A 12 -12.74 -5.19 -2.88
N GLY A 13 -12.56 -4.18 -3.71
CA GLY A 13 -13.57 -3.73 -4.67
C GLY A 13 -13.81 -4.77 -5.76
N GLY A 14 -15.06 -4.85 -6.23
CA GLY A 14 -15.47 -5.82 -7.25
C GLY A 14 -14.89 -5.54 -8.65
N LEU A 15 -14.71 -6.60 -9.44
CA LEU A 15 -14.38 -6.51 -10.86
C LEU A 15 -15.59 -5.97 -11.65
N SER A 16 -15.35 -5.04 -12.58
CA SER A 16 -16.34 -4.57 -13.54
C SER A 16 -15.89 -4.87 -14.96
N VAL A 17 -16.77 -5.48 -15.76
CA VAL A 17 -16.53 -5.81 -17.16
C VAL A 17 -17.71 -5.33 -17.99
N THR A 18 -17.43 -4.57 -19.04
CA THR A 18 -18.45 -4.13 -20.01
C THR A 18 -17.91 -4.34 -21.41
N THR A 19 -18.70 -5.00 -22.25
CA THR A 19 -18.36 -5.21 -23.65
C THR A 19 -19.55 -4.91 -24.54
N SER A 20 -19.28 -4.41 -25.73
CA SER A 20 -20.31 -4.16 -26.74
C SER A 20 -19.84 -4.59 -28.11
N LEU A 21 -20.72 -5.23 -28.87
CA LEU A 21 -20.49 -5.70 -30.22
C LEU A 21 -21.62 -5.23 -31.13
N SER A 22 -21.28 -4.50 -32.18
CA SER A 22 -22.23 -4.15 -33.24
C SER A 22 -21.56 -4.30 -34.59
N LEU A 23 -22.01 -5.23 -35.44
CA LEU A 23 -21.36 -5.51 -36.74
C LEU A 23 -22.08 -4.83 -37.93
N GLY A 24 -23.13 -4.06 -37.65
CA GLY A 24 -23.90 -3.35 -38.66
C GLY A 24 -23.24 -2.03 -39.09
N GLU A 25 -23.72 -1.50 -40.21
CA GLU A 25 -23.36 -0.16 -40.70
C GLU A 25 -23.93 0.91 -39.76
N ASN A 26 -23.16 1.96 -39.47
CA ASN A 26 -23.51 3.03 -38.54
C ASN A 26 -23.82 2.56 -37.10
N GLY A 27 -23.28 1.40 -36.71
CA GLY A 27 -23.44 0.81 -35.38
C GLY A 27 -22.60 1.50 -34.30
N ASN A 28 -22.94 2.73 -33.93
CA ASN A 28 -22.24 3.48 -32.87
C ASN A 28 -22.35 2.77 -31.53
N GLN A 29 -21.25 2.70 -30.77
CA GLN A 29 -21.20 1.98 -29.49
C GLN A 29 -20.44 2.80 -28.45
N ILE A 30 -20.94 2.76 -27.21
CA ILE A 30 -20.26 3.31 -26.05
C ILE A 30 -20.26 2.22 -24.99
N SER A 31 -19.07 1.82 -24.55
CA SER A 31 -18.88 0.99 -23.37
C SER A 31 -18.10 1.79 -22.34
N ALA A 32 -18.58 1.71 -21.10
CA ALA A 32 -17.91 2.30 -19.96
C ALA A 32 -17.95 1.32 -18.79
N SER A 33 -16.84 1.16 -18.08
CA SER A 33 -16.78 0.40 -16.84
C SER A 33 -16.05 1.17 -15.75
N VAL A 34 -16.46 0.89 -14.51
CA VAL A 34 -15.85 1.41 -13.29
C VAL A 34 -15.66 0.26 -12.32
N GLY A 35 -14.42 0.06 -11.85
CA GLY A 35 -14.10 -0.95 -10.84
C GLY A 35 -14.67 -0.58 -9.48
N GLY A 36 -15.00 -1.58 -8.66
CA GLY A 36 -15.49 -1.34 -7.31
C GLY A 36 -14.45 -0.68 -6.40
N VAL A 37 -14.86 0.08 -5.41
CA VAL A 37 -13.94 0.72 -4.44
C VAL A 37 -13.54 -0.28 -3.36
N GLY A 38 -12.26 -0.28 -2.96
CA GLY A 38 -11.78 -1.03 -1.81
C GLY A 38 -12.31 -0.46 -0.50
N GLY A 39 -12.68 -1.31 0.45
CA GLY A 39 -13.12 -0.89 1.78
C GLY A 39 -11.97 -0.31 2.60
N GLY A 40 -12.27 0.59 3.54
CA GLY A 40 -11.29 1.07 4.51
C GLY A 40 -10.91 -0.01 5.54
N GLY A 41 -9.75 0.14 6.17
CA GLY A 41 -9.37 -0.67 7.32
C GLY A 41 -10.11 -0.27 8.60
N GLY A 42 -10.16 -1.15 9.60
CA GLY A 42 -10.65 -0.86 10.95
C GLY A 42 -9.56 -0.23 11.81
N ALA A 43 -9.93 0.60 12.78
CA ALA A 43 -8.97 1.19 13.72
C ALA A 43 -8.45 0.15 14.73
N GLY A 44 -7.17 0.26 15.07
CA GLY A 44 -6.65 -0.34 16.30
C GLY A 44 -7.12 0.47 17.50
N GLY A 45 -7.49 -0.21 18.58
CA GLY A 45 -7.86 0.43 19.84
C GLY A 45 -6.66 0.76 20.70
N ASP A 46 -6.89 1.59 21.72
CA ASP A 46 -5.89 1.83 22.76
C ASP A 46 -5.59 0.54 23.52
N VAL A 47 -4.32 0.36 23.87
CA VAL A 47 -3.83 -0.78 24.63
C VAL A 47 -3.15 -0.28 25.89
N LEU A 48 -3.57 -0.83 27.03
CA LEU A 48 -2.99 -0.55 28.34
C LEU A 48 -2.57 -1.86 29.00
N VAL A 49 -1.30 -1.94 29.39
CA VAL A 49 -0.77 -2.97 30.28
C VAL A 49 -0.37 -2.32 31.59
N THR A 50 -0.97 -2.76 32.69
CA THR A 50 -0.56 -2.36 34.04
C THR A 50 -0.03 -3.58 34.79
N ARG A 51 1.18 -3.49 35.33
CA ARG A 51 1.82 -4.60 36.05
C ARG A 51 2.40 -4.14 37.39
N HIS A 52 2.01 -4.84 38.46
CA HIS A 52 2.50 -4.56 39.83
C HIS A 52 3.41 -5.64 40.42
N GLY A 53 3.21 -6.91 40.08
CA GLY A 53 4.03 -7.99 40.61
C GLY A 53 5.16 -8.41 39.67
N ALA A 54 6.08 -9.23 40.16
CA ALA A 54 7.17 -9.77 39.36
C ALA A 54 6.66 -10.54 38.14
N THR A 55 7.43 -10.46 37.05
CA THR A 55 7.22 -11.18 35.78
C THR A 55 8.50 -11.88 35.39
N ILE A 56 8.43 -13.20 35.14
CA ILE A 56 9.56 -14.02 34.72
C ILE A 56 9.13 -14.74 33.44
N THR A 57 9.84 -14.54 32.34
CA THR A 57 9.57 -15.21 31.05
C THR A 57 10.85 -15.82 30.49
N GLY A 58 10.79 -17.08 30.06
CA GLY A 58 11.92 -17.78 29.46
C GLY A 58 11.61 -18.27 28.05
N GLY A 59 12.66 -18.45 27.25
CA GLY A 59 12.59 -18.85 25.86
C GLY A 59 13.12 -17.76 24.92
N ASP A 60 13.64 -18.16 23.77
CA ASP A 60 14.07 -17.21 22.75
C ASP A 60 12.86 -16.41 22.21
N GLN A 61 13.07 -15.14 21.87
CA GLN A 61 12.05 -14.17 21.49
C GLN A 61 10.97 -13.89 22.54
N ALA A 62 11.12 -14.36 23.78
CA ALA A 62 10.10 -14.17 24.81
C ALA A 62 10.05 -12.72 25.27
N VAL A 63 8.83 -12.16 25.38
CA VAL A 63 8.62 -10.80 25.88
C VAL A 63 7.97 -10.82 27.26
N GLY A 64 8.57 -10.08 28.21
CA GLY A 64 8.04 -9.93 29.56
C GLY A 64 6.68 -9.22 29.55
N LEU A 65 6.65 -7.96 29.10
CA LEU A 65 5.44 -7.14 28.94
C LEU A 65 5.33 -6.66 27.50
N PHE A 66 4.21 -6.95 26.85
CA PHE A 66 3.96 -6.58 25.46
C PHE A 66 2.62 -5.86 25.29
N ALA A 67 2.67 -4.65 24.73
CA ALA A 67 1.51 -3.84 24.38
C ALA A 67 1.59 -3.45 22.90
N GLN A 68 0.58 -3.81 22.11
CA GLN A 68 0.58 -3.55 20.67
C GLN A 68 -0.76 -3.05 20.15
N SER A 69 -0.77 -1.87 19.53
CA SER A 69 -1.92 -1.41 18.75
C SER A 69 -1.56 -1.36 17.26
N ILE A 70 -2.38 -1.97 16.42
CA ILE A 70 -2.20 -1.98 14.96
C ILE A 70 -3.48 -1.50 14.29
N GLY A 71 -3.35 -0.51 13.42
CA GLY A 71 -4.41 -0.09 12.51
C GLY A 71 -4.58 -1.07 11.34
N GLY A 72 -5.81 -1.31 10.93
CA GLY A 72 -6.13 -2.17 9.79
C GLY A 72 -5.74 -1.51 8.47
N SER A 73 -5.28 -2.31 7.50
CA SER A 73 -4.96 -1.82 6.15
C SER A 73 -6.21 -1.55 5.33
N GLY A 74 -6.13 -0.62 4.37
CA GLY A 74 -7.14 -0.43 3.34
C GLY A 74 -7.20 -1.59 2.34
N GLY A 75 -8.35 -1.79 1.71
CA GLY A 75 -8.56 -2.83 0.70
C GLY A 75 -8.21 -2.38 -0.72
N ASN A 76 -8.07 -3.32 -1.65
CA ASN A 76 -7.70 -2.97 -3.03
C ASN A 76 -8.92 -2.54 -3.84
N GLY A 77 -8.76 -1.55 -4.70
CA GLY A 77 -9.73 -1.18 -5.73
C GLY A 77 -9.89 -2.27 -6.78
N GLY A 78 -11.10 -2.43 -7.26
CA GLY A 78 -11.48 -3.42 -8.26
C GLY A 78 -10.97 -3.07 -9.65
N MET A 79 -10.71 -4.10 -10.45
CA MET A 79 -10.34 -3.93 -11.85
C MET A 79 -11.55 -3.51 -12.69
N SER A 80 -11.28 -2.75 -13.74
CA SER A 80 -12.27 -2.30 -14.71
C SER A 80 -11.83 -2.66 -16.13
N ILE A 81 -12.71 -3.30 -16.90
CA ILE A 81 -12.45 -3.70 -18.28
C ILE A 81 -13.58 -3.20 -19.17
N SER A 82 -13.24 -2.45 -20.22
CA SER A 82 -14.19 -2.01 -21.24
C SER A 82 -13.71 -2.46 -22.63
N GLY A 83 -14.62 -2.97 -23.45
CA GLY A 83 -14.31 -3.45 -24.79
C GLY A 83 -15.38 -3.10 -25.80
N VAL A 84 -15.00 -2.54 -26.94
CA VAL A 84 -15.91 -2.27 -28.05
C VAL A 84 -15.38 -2.90 -29.33
N ILE A 85 -16.24 -3.60 -30.05
CA ILE A 85 -16.02 -4.01 -31.43
C ILE A 85 -17.18 -3.47 -32.26
N ALA A 86 -16.87 -2.68 -33.28
CA ALA A 86 -17.88 -2.12 -34.18
C ALA A 86 -17.62 -2.41 -35.66
N GLY A 87 -18.72 -2.49 -36.41
CA GLY A 87 -18.81 -2.66 -37.84
C GLY A 87 -18.50 -1.36 -38.58
N THR A 88 -19.03 -1.23 -39.78
CA THR A 88 -18.65 -0.18 -40.72
C THR A 88 -19.29 1.17 -40.37
N ASP A 89 -18.55 2.25 -40.61
CA ASP A 89 -19.00 3.64 -40.38
C ASP A 89 -19.48 3.91 -38.95
N ALA A 90 -18.86 3.23 -37.99
CA ALA A 90 -19.19 3.33 -36.58
C ALA A 90 -18.31 4.33 -35.83
N LYS A 91 -18.89 4.91 -34.79
CA LYS A 91 -18.20 5.71 -33.78
C LYS A 91 -18.21 4.94 -32.46
N THR A 92 -17.03 4.64 -31.95
CA THR A 92 -16.83 3.83 -30.75
C THR A 92 -16.12 4.61 -29.66
N LEU A 93 -16.59 4.42 -28.43
CA LEU A 93 -15.92 4.87 -27.22
C LEU A 93 -15.88 3.71 -26.22
N SER A 94 -14.67 3.34 -25.80
CA SER A 94 -14.41 2.39 -24.73
C SER A 94 -13.71 3.12 -23.60
N ALA A 95 -14.37 3.26 -22.46
CA ALA A 95 -13.84 3.96 -21.30
C ALA A 95 -13.76 3.04 -20.08
N SER A 96 -12.68 3.12 -19.32
CA SER A 96 -12.49 2.30 -18.13
C SER A 96 -11.85 3.11 -17.00
N VAL A 97 -12.40 3.01 -15.80
CA VAL A 97 -11.83 3.62 -14.59
C VAL A 97 -11.63 2.55 -13.52
N GLY A 98 -10.39 2.37 -13.08
CA GLY A 98 -10.06 1.44 -12.01
C GLY A 98 -10.66 1.91 -10.68
N GLY A 99 -11.08 0.97 -9.84
CA GLY A 99 -11.62 1.30 -8.53
C GLY A 99 -10.56 1.93 -7.62
N PHE A 100 -10.96 2.78 -6.68
CA PHE A 100 -10.00 3.35 -5.71
C PHE A 100 -9.63 2.33 -4.63
N GLY A 101 -8.38 2.37 -4.17
CA GLY A 101 -7.96 1.67 -2.96
C GLY A 101 -8.60 2.29 -1.73
N GLY A 102 -8.90 1.46 -0.73
CA GLY A 102 -9.43 1.91 0.55
C GLY A 102 -8.36 2.59 1.40
N VAL A 103 -8.77 3.44 2.32
CA VAL A 103 -7.87 4.07 3.29
C VAL A 103 -7.46 3.07 4.39
N GLY A 104 -6.21 3.13 4.82
CA GLY A 104 -5.76 2.51 6.06
C GLY A 104 -6.34 3.22 7.28
N SER A 105 -6.30 2.57 8.42
CA SER A 105 -6.82 3.11 9.67
C SER A 105 -5.73 3.30 10.72
N ASN A 106 -6.00 4.17 11.69
CA ASN A 106 -5.04 4.51 12.73
C ASN A 106 -4.85 3.35 13.72
N ALA A 107 -3.65 3.26 14.28
CA ALA A 107 -3.47 2.57 15.55
C ALA A 107 -3.87 3.48 16.72
N GLY A 108 -4.21 2.84 17.83
CA GLY A 108 -4.41 3.50 19.12
C GLY A 108 -3.10 3.66 19.89
N LYS A 109 -3.19 4.29 21.06
CA LYS A 109 -2.08 4.47 21.97
C LYS A 109 -1.66 3.12 22.58
N ALA A 110 -0.37 2.85 22.64
CA ALA A 110 0.18 1.70 23.38
C ALA A 110 0.82 2.18 24.69
N THR A 111 0.28 1.75 25.82
CA THR A 111 0.72 2.18 27.16
C THR A 111 1.15 0.97 27.99
N ILE A 112 2.33 1.07 28.60
CA ILE A 112 2.81 0.13 29.62
C ILE A 112 3.13 0.93 30.88
N ASP A 113 2.49 0.56 31.99
CA ASP A 113 2.76 1.06 33.34
C ASP A 113 3.20 -0.12 34.21
N ASN A 114 4.48 -0.16 34.56
CA ASN A 114 5.08 -1.25 35.30
C ASN A 114 5.68 -0.77 36.62
N THR A 115 5.36 -1.46 37.70
CA THR A 115 5.94 -1.27 39.04
C THR A 115 6.59 -2.55 39.58
N GLY A 116 6.42 -3.69 38.91
CA GLY A 116 7.02 -4.97 39.31
C GLY A 116 8.33 -5.26 38.57
N ALA A 117 9.21 -6.09 39.15
CA ALA A 117 10.41 -6.54 38.44
C ALA A 117 10.05 -7.41 37.21
N VAL A 118 10.80 -7.27 36.12
CA VAL A 118 10.62 -8.07 34.89
C VAL A 118 11.95 -8.72 34.53
N SER A 119 11.99 -10.05 34.52
CA SER A 119 13.17 -10.84 34.16
C SER A 119 12.89 -11.71 32.94
N THR A 120 13.73 -11.60 31.92
CA THR A 120 13.63 -12.40 30.68
C THR A 120 14.89 -13.19 30.40
N TYR A 121 14.70 -14.42 29.89
CA TYR A 121 15.79 -15.37 29.62
C TYR A 121 15.63 -15.91 28.20
N GLY A 122 16.64 -15.77 27.34
CA GLY A 122 16.61 -16.25 25.96
C GLY A 122 17.13 -15.21 24.97
N VAL A 123 17.55 -15.69 23.80
CA VAL A 123 18.03 -14.83 22.70
C VAL A 123 16.87 -13.94 22.24
N GLU A 124 17.14 -12.65 22.03
CA GLU A 124 16.17 -11.58 21.74
C GLU A 124 14.95 -11.56 22.69
N ALA A 125 15.12 -12.02 23.94
CA ALA A 125 14.05 -11.98 24.94
C ALA A 125 13.94 -10.60 25.60
N HIS A 126 12.97 -9.78 25.19
CA HIS A 126 12.83 -8.39 25.64
C HIS A 126 12.05 -8.26 26.94
N ALA A 127 12.45 -7.36 27.84
CA ALA A 127 11.66 -7.12 29.05
C ALA A 127 10.35 -6.39 28.75
N ILE A 128 10.43 -5.24 28.08
CA ILE A 128 9.25 -4.45 27.68
C ILE A 128 9.28 -4.21 26.17
N GLN A 129 8.16 -4.50 25.50
CA GLN A 129 7.92 -4.14 24.12
C GLN A 129 6.59 -3.38 24.00
N ALA A 130 6.62 -2.16 23.46
CA ALA A 130 5.44 -1.34 23.25
C ALA A 130 5.41 -0.82 21.80
N GLN A 131 4.35 -1.10 21.06
CA GLN A 131 4.27 -0.74 19.64
C GLN A 131 2.92 -0.16 19.27
N SER A 132 2.94 0.91 18.47
CA SER A 132 1.76 1.43 17.80
C SER A 132 2.03 1.62 16.32
N VAL A 133 1.28 0.92 15.46
CA VAL A 133 1.57 0.83 14.01
C VAL A 133 0.33 1.17 13.21
N GLY A 134 0.36 2.31 12.50
CA GLY A 134 -0.71 2.72 11.59
C GLY A 134 -0.91 1.74 10.43
N GLY A 135 -2.16 1.57 10.00
CA GLY A 135 -2.51 0.67 8.90
C GLY A 135 -2.05 1.22 7.54
N GLY A 136 -1.65 0.34 6.63
CA GLY A 136 -1.29 0.74 5.26
C GLY A 136 -2.50 1.13 4.40
N GLY A 137 -2.29 1.96 3.39
CA GLY A 137 -3.30 2.28 2.37
C GLY A 137 -3.51 1.15 1.36
N GLY A 138 -4.70 1.08 0.77
CA GLY A 138 -5.06 0.08 -0.24
C GLY A 138 -4.59 0.44 -1.65
N ASN A 139 -4.42 -0.53 -2.54
CA ASN A 139 -3.99 -0.27 -3.91
C ASN A 139 -5.16 0.11 -4.82
N GLY A 140 -4.96 1.05 -5.74
CA GLY A 140 -5.91 1.37 -6.80
C GLY A 140 -6.04 0.24 -7.82
N GLY A 141 -7.24 0.08 -8.36
CA GLY A 141 -7.60 -0.92 -9.35
C GLY A 141 -7.08 -0.60 -10.74
N MET A 142 -6.85 -1.64 -11.53
CA MET A 142 -6.42 -1.51 -12.93
C MET A 142 -7.60 -1.11 -13.83
N ALA A 143 -7.33 -0.24 -14.81
CA ALA A 143 -8.25 0.08 -15.90
C ALA A 143 -7.72 -0.45 -17.23
N VAL A 144 -8.57 -1.17 -17.95
CA VAL A 144 -8.31 -1.65 -19.31
C VAL A 144 -9.44 -1.20 -20.23
N SER A 145 -9.09 -0.59 -21.36
CA SER A 145 -10.05 -0.27 -22.41
C SER A 145 -9.52 -0.73 -23.77
N ALA A 146 -10.41 -1.29 -24.57
CA ALA A 146 -10.14 -1.69 -25.94
C ALA A 146 -11.23 -1.21 -26.89
N ALA A 147 -10.85 -0.69 -28.05
CA ALA A 147 -11.77 -0.31 -29.12
C ALA A 147 -11.25 -0.84 -30.47
N ILE A 148 -12.09 -1.63 -31.16
CA ILE A 148 -11.82 -2.12 -32.51
C ILE A 148 -12.92 -1.61 -33.43
N GLY A 149 -12.53 -0.87 -34.46
CA GLY A 149 -13.45 -0.38 -35.48
C GLY A 149 -13.10 -0.90 -36.87
N SER A 150 -14.13 -1.31 -37.61
CA SER A 150 -14.02 -1.70 -39.02
C SER A 150 -14.38 -0.54 -39.95
N LEU A 151 -13.75 -0.45 -41.11
CA LEU A 151 -14.04 0.60 -42.08
C LEU A 151 -15.38 0.43 -42.81
N GLY A 152 -16.04 1.57 -43.05
CA GLY A 152 -16.99 1.77 -44.14
C GLY A 152 -16.54 2.90 -45.09
N THR A 153 -17.48 3.47 -45.84
CA THR A 153 -17.18 4.54 -46.83
C THR A 153 -17.22 5.95 -46.21
N GLY A 154 -17.71 6.04 -44.99
CA GLY A 154 -17.85 7.25 -44.17
C GLY A 154 -16.69 7.48 -43.20
N THR A 155 -17.02 7.97 -42.00
CA THR A 155 -16.04 8.33 -40.95
C THR A 155 -16.14 7.36 -39.79
N ASN A 156 -15.02 6.73 -39.46
CA ASN A 156 -14.89 5.77 -38.38
C ASN A 156 -14.07 6.41 -37.26
N LEU A 157 -14.64 6.48 -36.06
CA LEU A 157 -13.99 7.05 -34.88
C LEU A 157 -13.85 5.95 -33.84
N ASN A 158 -12.64 5.69 -33.35
CA ASN A 158 -12.40 4.73 -32.28
C ASN A 158 -11.66 5.38 -31.13
N VAL A 159 -12.30 5.43 -29.96
CA VAL A 159 -11.74 6.06 -28.77
C VAL A 159 -11.60 5.02 -27.67
N GLY A 160 -10.38 4.87 -27.15
CA GLY A 160 -10.08 4.13 -25.94
C GLY A 160 -9.58 5.09 -24.85
N VAL A 161 -10.13 4.98 -23.65
CA VAL A 161 -9.71 5.76 -22.48
C VAL A 161 -9.62 4.85 -21.26
N SER A 162 -8.47 4.85 -20.60
CA SER A 162 -8.30 4.15 -19.33
C SER A 162 -7.70 5.07 -18.28
N VAL A 163 -8.28 5.08 -17.08
CA VAL A 163 -7.75 5.80 -15.91
C VAL A 163 -7.61 4.82 -14.75
N GLY A 164 -6.38 4.58 -14.31
CA GLY A 164 -6.12 3.72 -13.16
C GLY A 164 -6.69 4.33 -11.88
N GLY A 165 -7.14 3.47 -10.95
CA GLY A 165 -7.67 3.93 -9.67
C GLY A 165 -6.59 4.53 -8.77
N PHE A 166 -6.94 5.46 -7.89
CA PHE A 166 -6.01 5.96 -6.88
C PHE A 166 -5.72 4.94 -5.79
N GLY A 167 -4.49 4.93 -5.27
CA GLY A 167 -4.14 4.27 -4.02
C GLY A 167 -4.74 5.02 -2.83
N GLY A 168 -5.06 4.31 -1.76
CA GLY A 168 -5.57 4.90 -0.54
C GLY A 168 -4.45 5.45 0.34
N ASP A 169 -4.78 6.47 1.14
CA ASP A 169 -3.89 6.95 2.20
C ASP A 169 -3.80 5.91 3.33
N SER A 170 -2.72 5.99 4.11
CA SER A 170 -2.47 5.15 5.27
C SER A 170 -3.11 5.68 6.56
N GLY A 171 -2.91 5.01 7.69
CA GLY A 171 -3.27 5.49 9.03
C GLY A 171 -2.07 5.99 9.83
N TYR A 172 -2.33 6.77 10.87
CA TYR A 172 -1.31 7.25 11.82
C TYR A 172 -0.89 6.14 12.79
N GLY A 173 0.40 6.16 13.17
CA GLY A 173 0.85 5.49 14.39
C GLY A 173 0.36 6.28 15.60
N GLY A 174 -0.14 5.58 16.62
CA GLY A 174 -0.53 6.20 17.89
C GLY A 174 0.66 6.44 18.80
N ASP A 175 0.44 7.18 19.88
CA ASP A 175 1.49 7.43 20.87
C ASP A 175 1.90 6.13 21.56
N VAL A 176 3.17 6.06 21.95
CA VAL A 176 3.71 4.97 22.78
C VAL A 176 4.21 5.55 24.08
N VAL A 177 3.70 5.04 25.20
CA VAL A 177 4.07 5.51 26.54
C VAL A 177 4.51 4.32 27.39
N VAL A 178 5.73 4.37 27.91
CA VAL A 178 6.26 3.36 28.82
C VAL A 178 6.73 4.04 30.09
N THR A 179 6.04 3.79 31.20
CA THR A 179 6.46 4.20 32.54
C THR A 179 6.84 2.95 33.32
N ASN A 180 8.07 2.89 33.80
CA ASN A 180 8.58 1.73 34.52
C ASN A 180 9.30 2.14 35.80
N HIS A 181 8.87 1.56 36.92
CA HIS A 181 9.47 1.68 38.24
C HIS A 181 10.14 0.38 38.71
N GLY A 182 9.93 -0.73 38.01
CA GLY A 182 10.51 -2.02 38.36
C GLY A 182 11.90 -2.22 37.77
N LEU A 183 12.69 -3.08 38.40
CA LEU A 183 13.96 -3.56 37.83
C LEU A 183 13.67 -4.40 36.57
N LEU A 184 14.28 -4.05 35.44
CA LEU A 184 14.22 -4.81 34.19
C LEU A 184 15.52 -5.57 34.02
N GLN A 185 15.44 -6.88 33.83
CA GLN A 185 16.63 -7.73 33.62
C GLN A 185 16.44 -8.63 32.42
N THR A 186 17.35 -8.58 31.45
CA THR A 186 17.34 -9.43 30.26
C THR A 186 18.65 -10.19 30.12
N GLY A 187 18.58 -11.42 29.59
CA GLY A 187 19.78 -12.22 29.32
C GLY A 187 20.48 -12.77 30.56
N LEU A 188 19.80 -12.79 31.71
CA LEU A 188 20.29 -13.41 32.94
C LEU A 188 20.59 -14.90 32.73
N LEU A 189 21.52 -15.44 33.53
CA LEU A 189 21.73 -16.88 33.63
C LEU A 189 20.50 -17.53 34.29
N ALA A 190 19.80 -18.41 33.58
CA ALA A 190 18.85 -19.30 34.21
C ALA A 190 19.61 -20.35 35.06
N THR A 191 18.95 -20.93 36.06
CA THR A 191 19.56 -21.96 36.93
C THR A 191 20.12 -23.11 36.08
N GLY A 192 21.44 -23.35 36.18
CA GLY A 192 22.15 -24.38 35.42
C GLY A 192 22.83 -23.89 34.13
N GLN A 193 22.73 -22.61 33.77
CA GLN A 193 23.44 -22.00 32.65
C GLN A 193 24.77 -21.40 33.08
N THR A 194 25.79 -21.49 32.22
CA THR A 194 27.14 -20.91 32.44
C THR A 194 27.42 -19.71 31.54
N VAL A 195 26.55 -19.42 30.57
CA VAL A 195 26.68 -18.31 29.61
C VAL A 195 25.35 -17.56 29.51
N THR A 196 25.39 -16.23 29.53
CA THR A 196 24.22 -15.36 29.37
C THR A 196 23.63 -15.53 27.98
N ASN A 197 22.33 -15.78 27.86
CA ASN A 197 21.63 -15.93 26.58
C ASN A 197 20.64 -14.78 26.42
N GLY A 198 21.12 -13.56 26.16
CA GLY A 198 20.28 -12.39 25.89
C GLY A 198 20.77 -11.60 24.69
N ASP A 199 21.43 -12.27 23.75
CA ASP A 199 21.89 -11.65 22.51
C ASP A 199 20.71 -10.96 21.81
N GLY A 200 20.84 -9.68 21.46
CA GLY A 200 19.77 -8.88 20.86
C GLY A 200 18.59 -8.53 21.78
N ALA A 201 18.67 -8.77 23.09
CA ALA A 201 17.59 -8.43 24.01
C ALA A 201 17.53 -6.93 24.32
N TYR A 202 16.33 -6.33 24.26
CA TYR A 202 16.05 -4.98 24.74
C TYR A 202 15.52 -5.01 26.17
N GLY A 203 16.01 -4.10 27.03
CA GLY A 203 15.32 -3.76 28.27
C GLY A 203 13.96 -3.15 27.92
N ILE A 204 13.97 -2.12 27.08
CA ILE A 204 12.76 -1.49 26.55
C ILE A 204 12.89 -1.27 25.07
N PHE A 205 11.92 -1.78 24.33
CA PHE A 205 11.72 -1.48 22.93
C PHE A 205 10.37 -0.80 22.74
N ALA A 206 10.38 0.49 22.38
CA ALA A 206 9.17 1.30 22.20
C ALA A 206 9.16 1.94 20.81
N GLN A 207 8.12 1.69 20.03
CA GLN A 207 8.08 2.13 18.64
C GLN A 207 6.70 2.60 18.20
N SER A 208 6.62 3.82 17.67
CA SER A 208 5.46 4.29 16.93
C SER A 208 5.79 4.41 15.44
N ILE A 209 4.96 3.81 14.58
CA ILE A 209 5.16 3.76 13.14
C ILE A 209 3.90 4.26 12.43
N GLY A 210 4.04 5.26 11.57
CA GLY A 210 2.99 5.64 10.63
C GLY A 210 2.83 4.64 9.48
N GLY A 211 1.61 4.45 8.98
CA GLY A 211 1.34 3.52 7.88
C GLY A 211 1.91 4.00 6.54
N GLY A 212 2.15 3.07 5.62
CA GLY A 212 2.58 3.38 4.25
C GLY A 212 1.41 3.56 3.28
N GLY A 213 1.49 4.52 2.36
CA GLY A 213 0.46 4.81 1.36
C GLY A 213 0.30 3.70 0.30
N GLY A 214 -0.90 3.57 -0.26
CA GLY A 214 -1.22 2.55 -1.26
C GLY A 214 -0.75 2.91 -2.66
N SER A 215 -0.53 1.91 -3.54
CA SER A 215 -0.10 2.17 -4.92
C SER A 215 -1.28 2.54 -5.82
N GLY A 216 -1.05 3.43 -6.78
CA GLY A 216 -2.01 3.74 -7.83
C GLY A 216 -2.16 2.59 -8.83
N GLY A 217 -3.36 2.48 -9.40
CA GLY A 217 -3.74 1.46 -10.35
C GLY A 217 -3.17 1.71 -11.75
N ASN A 218 -2.89 0.62 -12.46
CA ASN A 218 -2.39 0.71 -13.83
C ASN A 218 -3.50 1.07 -14.83
N ALA A 219 -3.14 1.72 -15.93
CA ALA A 219 -4.02 1.98 -17.06
C ALA A 219 -3.46 1.38 -18.34
N ILE A 220 -4.31 0.67 -19.08
CA ILE A 220 -3.98 0.06 -20.37
C ILE A 220 -5.06 0.41 -21.38
N THR A 221 -4.68 0.97 -22.52
CA THR A 221 -5.61 1.32 -23.60
C THR A 221 -5.13 0.75 -24.93
N GLY A 222 -6.00 0.05 -25.64
CA GLY A 222 -5.73 -0.46 -26.98
C GLY A 222 -6.78 0.00 -27.98
N VAL A 223 -6.34 0.63 -29.08
CA VAL A 223 -7.23 0.97 -30.19
C VAL A 223 -6.70 0.35 -31.47
N LEU A 224 -7.56 -0.37 -32.17
CA LEU A 224 -7.27 -0.96 -33.47
C LEU A 224 -8.29 -0.48 -34.51
N GLY A 225 -7.80 0.26 -35.48
CA GLY A 225 -8.55 0.62 -36.67
C GLY A 225 -8.21 -0.30 -37.84
N LEU A 226 -9.21 -0.94 -38.44
CA LEU A 226 -9.06 -1.82 -39.60
C LEU A 226 -9.41 -1.07 -40.88
N SER A 227 -8.40 -0.72 -41.66
CA SER A 227 -8.45 0.29 -42.72
C SER A 227 -8.45 -0.23 -44.16
N GLY A 228 -8.38 -1.54 -44.44
CA GLY A 228 -8.65 -2.13 -45.77
C GLY A 228 -8.20 -1.31 -47.02
N ASN A 229 -9.01 -1.34 -48.09
CA ASN A 229 -8.85 -0.55 -49.33
C ASN A 229 -9.98 0.51 -49.52
N ASN A 230 -10.72 0.88 -48.46
CA ASN A 230 -11.90 1.76 -48.60
C ASN A 230 -11.54 3.26 -48.56
N PRO A 231 -12.32 4.14 -49.21
CA PRO A 231 -12.02 5.58 -49.30
C PRO A 231 -12.38 6.40 -48.04
N GLY A 232 -12.93 5.76 -47.00
CA GLY A 232 -13.38 6.39 -45.77
C GLY A 232 -12.26 6.94 -44.89
N THR A 233 -12.64 7.74 -43.89
CA THR A 233 -11.72 8.31 -42.89
C THR A 233 -11.73 7.46 -41.62
N GLN A 234 -10.55 7.22 -41.05
CA GLN A 234 -10.38 6.59 -39.75
C GLN A 234 -9.66 7.54 -38.79
N ALA A 235 -10.23 7.70 -37.60
CA ALA A 235 -9.64 8.43 -36.49
C ALA A 235 -9.61 7.53 -35.25
N ASN A 236 -8.42 7.28 -34.72
CA ASN A 236 -8.20 6.50 -33.52
C ASN A 236 -7.62 7.40 -32.42
N VAL A 237 -8.16 7.30 -31.21
CA VAL A 237 -7.71 8.07 -30.04
C VAL A 237 -7.51 7.10 -28.89
N SER A 238 -6.28 7.00 -28.39
CA SER A 238 -5.90 6.11 -27.30
C SER A 238 -5.33 6.93 -26.15
N VAL A 239 -6.04 6.95 -25.02
CA VAL A 239 -5.63 7.69 -23.82
C VAL A 239 -5.50 6.72 -22.65
N ALA A 240 -4.36 6.74 -21.97
CA ALA A 240 -4.16 6.01 -20.72
C ALA A 240 -3.55 6.92 -19.66
N VAL A 241 -4.13 6.93 -18.46
CA VAL A 241 -3.65 7.70 -17.30
C VAL A 241 -3.51 6.78 -16.10
N GLY A 242 -2.30 6.62 -15.57
CA GLY A 242 -2.06 5.83 -14.36
C GLY A 242 -2.68 6.51 -13.13
N GLY A 243 -3.13 5.73 -12.16
CA GLY A 243 -3.64 6.28 -10.90
C GLY A 243 -2.53 6.83 -10.02
N SER A 244 -2.80 7.87 -9.24
CA SER A 244 -1.90 8.34 -8.19
C SER A 244 -1.78 7.36 -7.02
N GLY A 245 -0.60 7.28 -6.40
CA GLY A 245 -0.40 6.62 -5.11
C GLY A 245 -0.97 7.45 -3.96
N GLY A 246 -1.28 6.78 -2.84
CA GLY A 246 -1.74 7.41 -1.60
C GLY A 246 -0.58 7.85 -0.71
N ASN A 247 -0.86 8.65 0.31
CA ASN A 247 0.12 9.21 1.21
C ASN A 247 0.44 8.27 2.40
N GLY A 248 1.70 8.27 2.82
CA GLY A 248 2.08 7.77 4.13
C GLY A 248 1.53 8.66 5.24
N ASN A 249 1.61 8.27 6.50
CA ASN A 249 1.19 9.10 7.63
C ASN A 249 2.20 9.10 8.76
N LYS A 250 2.01 9.96 9.76
CA LYS A 250 3.02 10.18 10.81
C LYS A 250 3.07 9.04 11.82
N GLY A 251 4.24 8.84 12.42
CA GLY A 251 4.37 8.16 13.70
C GLY A 251 3.86 9.05 14.84
N GLY A 252 3.48 8.43 15.95
CA GLY A 252 3.11 9.09 17.20
C GLY A 252 4.32 9.46 18.05
N THR A 253 4.07 10.20 19.14
CA THR A 253 5.10 10.52 20.12
C THR A 253 5.47 9.27 20.91
N VAL A 254 6.76 9.03 21.10
CA VAL A 254 7.26 7.96 21.97
C VAL A 254 7.78 8.59 23.26
N THR A 255 7.20 8.22 24.39
CA THR A 255 7.60 8.71 25.72
C THR A 255 7.97 7.53 26.61
N ILE A 256 9.15 7.62 27.22
CA ILE A 256 9.68 6.62 28.12
C ILE A 256 10.11 7.31 29.42
N GLU A 257 9.57 6.84 30.54
CA GLU A 257 9.90 7.27 31.90
C GLU A 257 10.44 6.08 32.69
N GLN A 258 11.76 6.03 32.87
CA GLN A 258 12.47 4.95 33.54
C GLN A 258 12.91 5.35 34.93
N HIS A 259 12.26 4.79 35.95
CA HIS A 259 12.52 5.02 37.35
C HIS A 259 13.19 3.84 38.05
N GLY A 260 13.09 2.63 37.50
CA GLY A 260 13.80 1.45 37.99
C GLY A 260 14.97 1.09 37.08
N GLY A 261 16.00 0.44 37.65
CA GLY A 261 17.18 0.04 36.90
C GLY A 261 16.91 -0.92 35.73
N ILE A 262 17.79 -0.88 34.74
CA ILE A 262 17.79 -1.78 33.57
C ILE A 262 19.13 -2.52 33.54
N GLU A 263 19.08 -3.85 33.54
CA GLU A 263 20.22 -4.73 33.33
C GLU A 263 19.99 -5.58 32.08
N THR A 264 20.85 -5.46 31.08
CA THR A 264 20.80 -6.34 29.90
C THR A 264 22.14 -7.05 29.72
N SER A 265 22.09 -8.29 29.23
CA SER A 265 23.28 -9.13 29.03
C SER A 265 23.19 -9.93 27.76
N GLY A 266 24.22 -9.88 26.92
CA GLY A 266 24.30 -10.59 25.64
C GLY A 266 24.91 -9.73 24.54
N MET A 267 25.34 -10.36 23.45
CA MET A 267 25.85 -9.67 22.27
C MET A 267 24.74 -8.81 21.65
N GLY A 268 25.00 -7.51 21.45
CA GLY A 268 24.01 -6.60 20.89
C GLY A 268 22.77 -6.38 21.75
N ALA A 269 22.85 -6.63 23.07
CA ALA A 269 21.78 -6.28 23.99
C ALA A 269 21.69 -4.76 24.19
N PHE A 270 20.47 -4.25 24.29
CA PHE A 270 20.19 -2.81 24.37
C PHE A 270 19.43 -2.45 25.63
N GLY A 271 19.77 -1.33 26.28
CA GLY A 271 19.00 -0.79 27.40
C GLY A 271 17.64 -0.30 26.93
N ILE A 272 17.63 0.81 26.19
CA ILE A 272 16.41 1.41 25.65
C ILE A 272 16.56 1.70 24.15
N LEU A 273 15.64 1.16 23.35
CA LEU A 273 15.43 1.57 21.97
C LEU A 273 14.04 2.21 21.83
N ALA A 274 14.03 3.49 21.49
CA ALA A 274 12.83 4.31 21.34
C ALA A 274 12.79 4.94 19.94
N GLN A 275 11.72 4.73 19.19
CA GLN A 275 11.64 5.19 17.80
C GLN A 275 10.25 5.70 17.42
N SER A 276 10.18 6.91 16.90
CA SER A 276 9.05 7.37 16.09
C SER A 276 9.46 7.35 14.63
N ILE A 277 8.67 6.69 13.79
CA ILE A 277 8.95 6.51 12.37
C ILE A 277 7.73 6.98 11.56
N GLY A 278 7.96 7.88 10.62
CA GLY A 278 6.95 8.29 9.65
C GLY A 278 6.74 7.25 8.54
N GLY A 279 5.56 7.28 7.93
CA GLY A 279 5.15 6.39 6.87
C GLY A 279 5.61 6.86 5.49
N GLY A 280 5.96 5.91 4.62
CA GLY A 280 6.29 6.17 3.22
C GLY A 280 5.07 6.42 2.34
N GLY A 281 5.24 7.19 1.26
CA GLY A 281 4.21 7.38 0.24
C GLY A 281 4.03 6.16 -0.68
N GLY A 282 2.91 6.11 -1.39
CA GLY A 282 2.58 5.10 -2.38
C GLY A 282 3.20 5.38 -3.75
N THR A 283 3.25 4.35 -4.59
CA THR A 283 3.76 4.49 -5.97
C THR A 283 2.65 4.89 -6.93
N GLY A 284 2.99 5.65 -7.97
CA GLY A 284 2.06 5.94 -9.07
C GLY A 284 1.87 4.74 -9.99
N GLY A 285 0.67 4.63 -10.55
CA GLY A 285 0.29 3.58 -11.50
C GLY A 285 0.97 3.74 -12.84
N ARG A 286 1.30 2.61 -13.48
CA ARG A 286 1.85 2.59 -14.83
C ARG A 286 0.75 2.87 -15.83
N SER A 287 1.12 3.50 -16.94
CA SER A 287 0.20 3.74 -18.05
C SER A 287 0.80 3.23 -19.34
N ASN A 288 0.02 2.49 -20.12
CA ASN A 288 0.39 2.01 -21.45
C ASN A 288 -0.78 2.25 -22.40
N SER A 289 -0.48 2.80 -23.57
CA SER A 289 -1.46 2.91 -24.63
C SER A 289 -0.88 2.43 -25.95
N ILE A 290 -1.74 1.91 -26.82
CA ILE A 290 -1.43 1.60 -28.21
C ILE A 290 -2.58 2.07 -29.10
N SER A 291 -2.24 2.70 -30.21
CA SER A 291 -3.18 3.04 -31.29
C SER A 291 -2.59 2.53 -32.59
N LEU A 292 -3.20 1.51 -33.18
CA LEU A 292 -2.76 0.90 -34.40
C LEU A 292 -3.82 1.06 -35.49
N GLN A 293 -3.36 1.38 -36.70
CA GLN A 293 -4.17 1.39 -37.89
C GLN A 293 -3.57 0.44 -38.93
N LEU A 294 -4.38 -0.52 -39.40
CA LEU A 294 -3.98 -1.51 -40.40
C LEU A 294 -4.64 -1.17 -41.75
N GLY A 295 -3.91 -0.57 -42.69
CA GLY A 295 -4.37 -0.36 -44.07
C GLY A 295 -3.93 -1.49 -45.01
N ALA A 296 -4.68 -1.73 -46.08
CA ALA A 296 -4.20 -2.53 -47.20
C ALA A 296 -3.44 -1.59 -48.18
N LYS A 297 -2.16 -1.88 -48.43
CA LYS A 297 -1.51 -1.41 -49.66
C LYS A 297 -1.75 -2.47 -50.73
N CYS A 298 -2.55 -2.14 -51.74
CA CYS A 298 -2.65 -2.97 -52.93
C CYS A 298 -1.29 -2.97 -53.65
N THR A 299 -0.59 -4.10 -53.65
CA THR A 299 0.76 -4.25 -54.25
C THR A 299 0.73 -4.47 -55.76
N LEU A 300 -0.45 -4.57 -56.37
CA LEU A 300 -0.65 -4.77 -57.81
C LEU A 300 -1.30 -3.53 -58.45
N ALA A 301 -0.46 -2.59 -58.88
CA ALA A 301 -0.84 -1.33 -59.51
C ALA A 301 -1.68 -1.45 -60.81
N LYS A 302 -1.86 -2.68 -61.35
CA LYS A 302 -2.65 -2.95 -62.57
C LYS A 302 -4.09 -3.40 -62.31
N VAL A 303 -4.49 -3.61 -61.06
CA VAL A 303 -5.81 -4.18 -60.71
C VAL A 303 -6.68 -3.21 -59.88
N CYS A 304 -6.08 -2.24 -59.18
CA CYS A 304 -6.81 -1.27 -58.38
C CYS A 304 -6.29 0.15 -58.60
N GLU A 305 -7.19 1.11 -58.78
CA GLU A 305 -6.87 2.53 -58.62
C GLU A 305 -6.63 2.83 -57.13
N PRO A 306 -5.61 3.62 -56.77
CA PRO A 306 -5.44 4.06 -55.38
C PRO A 306 -6.70 4.83 -54.97
N ALA A 307 -7.39 4.36 -53.91
CA ALA A 307 -8.48 5.12 -53.31
C ALA A 307 -7.97 6.54 -53.05
N GLY A 308 -8.68 7.56 -53.54
CA GLY A 308 -8.39 8.98 -53.29
C GLY A 308 -8.60 9.34 -51.82
N GLY A 309 -7.79 8.74 -50.95
CA GLY A 309 -8.07 8.52 -49.54
C GLY A 309 -8.08 9.82 -48.76
N LYS A 310 -9.13 10.02 -47.98
CA LYS A 310 -9.18 11.05 -46.95
C LYS A 310 -8.12 10.71 -45.87
N PRO A 311 -7.54 11.72 -45.18
CA PRO A 311 -6.49 11.48 -44.20
C PRO A 311 -7.01 10.67 -43.02
N ASN A 312 -6.17 9.76 -42.51
CA ASN A 312 -6.43 9.00 -41.30
C ASN A 312 -5.56 9.50 -40.14
N TRP A 313 -6.05 9.30 -38.92
CA TRP A 313 -5.46 9.88 -37.71
C TRP A 313 -5.30 8.83 -36.61
N ASN A 314 -4.11 8.79 -36.00
CA ASN A 314 -3.87 8.11 -34.73
C ASN A 314 -3.39 9.14 -33.73
N LEU A 315 -4.13 9.31 -32.64
CA LEU A 315 -3.75 10.11 -31.50
C LEU A 315 -3.49 9.19 -30.30
N GLN A 316 -2.37 9.41 -29.65
CA GLN A 316 -1.98 8.66 -28.47
C GLN A 316 -1.54 9.60 -27.35
N ALA A 317 -2.08 9.39 -26.15
CA ALA A 317 -1.65 10.08 -24.94
C ALA A 317 -1.48 9.06 -23.80
N THR A 318 -0.30 9.06 -23.19
CA THR A 318 0.02 8.19 -22.05
C THR A 318 0.57 9.06 -20.94
N VAL A 319 -0.09 9.06 -19.78
CA VAL A 319 0.34 9.79 -18.59
C VAL A 319 0.51 8.79 -17.46
N GLY A 320 1.69 8.75 -16.84
CA GLY A 320 1.92 7.93 -15.64
C GLY A 320 1.17 8.49 -14.42
N GLY A 321 0.97 7.65 -13.41
CA GLY A 321 0.46 8.10 -12.12
C GLY A 321 1.50 8.86 -11.31
N ALA A 322 1.03 9.77 -10.44
CA ALA A 322 1.89 10.44 -9.47
C ALA A 322 2.16 9.52 -8.27
N GLY A 323 3.34 9.63 -7.65
CA GLY A 323 3.59 9.03 -6.33
C GLY A 323 2.86 9.78 -5.22
N GLY A 324 2.67 9.13 -4.08
CA GLY A 324 2.20 9.77 -2.85
C GLY A 324 3.36 10.35 -2.04
N THR A 325 3.02 11.13 -1.01
CA THR A 325 4.03 11.75 -0.13
C THR A 325 4.36 10.86 1.06
N ALA A 326 5.64 10.83 1.45
CA ALA A 326 6.03 10.34 2.77
C ALA A 326 5.67 11.38 3.84
N ASN A 327 5.70 10.97 5.11
CA ASN A 327 5.41 11.83 6.25
C ASN A 327 6.44 11.67 7.38
N ASP A 328 6.45 12.64 8.29
CA ASP A 328 7.47 12.76 9.32
C ASP A 328 7.29 11.78 10.49
N CYS A 329 8.40 11.55 11.20
CA CYS A 329 8.35 11.06 12.58
C CYS A 329 7.81 12.13 13.53
N ASN A 330 7.68 11.77 14.80
CA ASN A 330 7.33 12.68 15.88
C ASN A 330 8.38 12.59 17.00
N THR A 331 8.20 13.37 18.07
CA THR A 331 9.15 13.46 19.17
C THR A 331 9.35 12.12 19.88
N VAL A 332 10.59 11.86 20.25
CA VAL A 332 10.99 10.77 21.14
C VAL A 332 11.55 11.40 22.42
N ASN A 333 10.88 11.15 23.54
CA ASN A 333 11.27 11.62 24.87
C ASN A 333 11.66 10.42 25.72
N VAL A 334 12.93 10.35 26.15
CA VAL A 334 13.41 9.32 27.07
C VAL A 334 13.96 10.01 28.31
N SER A 335 13.30 9.78 29.44
CA SER A 335 13.74 10.23 30.76
C SER A 335 14.15 9.01 31.57
N ASN A 336 15.40 8.98 32.01
CA ASN A 336 15.94 7.91 32.83
C ASN A 336 16.43 8.48 34.17
N TYR A 337 15.94 7.90 35.26
CA TYR A 337 16.14 8.35 36.63
C TYR A 337 16.91 7.33 37.48
N ASP A 338 17.29 6.18 36.91
CA ASP A 338 18.06 5.13 37.58
C ASP A 338 19.17 4.59 36.65
N PHE A 339 19.87 3.51 37.00
CA PHE A 339 20.96 2.98 36.20
C PHE A 339 20.49 2.20 34.96
N ILE A 340 21.30 2.24 33.90
CA ILE A 340 21.21 1.33 32.76
C ILE A 340 22.58 0.65 32.64
N SER A 341 22.61 -0.67 32.80
CA SER A 341 23.82 -1.49 32.69
C SER A 341 23.63 -2.54 31.60
N THR A 342 24.46 -2.47 30.56
CA THR A 342 24.43 -3.43 29.46
C THR A 342 25.77 -4.18 29.39
N HIS A 343 25.72 -5.51 29.26
CA HIS A 343 26.90 -6.37 29.22
C HIS A 343 26.92 -7.18 27.93
N GLY A 344 28.11 -7.36 27.34
CA GLY A 344 28.32 -8.16 26.13
C GLY A 344 28.81 -7.33 24.95
N ASP A 345 29.36 -8.03 23.95
CA ASP A 345 29.94 -7.39 22.77
C ASP A 345 28.87 -6.59 22.00
N LYS A 346 29.19 -5.34 21.62
CA LYS A 346 28.28 -4.44 20.89
C LYS A 346 26.96 -4.13 21.63
N SER A 347 26.90 -4.36 22.94
CA SER A 347 25.77 -3.89 23.75
C SER A 347 25.78 -2.36 23.86
N SER A 348 24.60 -1.75 24.05
CA SER A 348 24.44 -0.31 24.18
C SER A 348 23.36 0.05 25.21
N GLY A 349 23.61 1.08 26.02
CA GLY A 349 22.59 1.69 26.86
C GLY A 349 21.46 2.30 26.05
#